data_AF-A0A536I2S1-F1
#
_entry.id   AF-A0A536I2S1-F1
#
_cell.length_a   1.000
_cell.length_b   1.000
_cell.length_c   1.000
_cell.angle_alpha   90.00
_cell.angle_beta   90.00
_cell.angle_gamma   90.00
#
_symmetry.space_group_name_H-M   'P 1'
#
loop_
_entity.id
_entity.type
_entity.pdbx_description
1 polymer ?
#
loop_
_entity_poly.entity_id
_entity_poly.type
_entity_poly.pdbx_seq_one_letter_code
_entity_poly.pdbx_strand_id
1 'polypeptide(L)'
;MAPPGVLYLFGDPFSFRARRWRTDAWVRVSLPAAGAMLESRVHFVRADELTPELVDAVVERWGMWGAVTPEGLRRMVADGAIALVRVEGSSASPG
;
A
#
# COMPACT_ATOMS: atom_id res chain seq x y z
N MET A 1 -10.13 -7.73 -2.91
CA MET A 1 -9.64 -8.17 -1.57
C MET A 1 -8.14 -8.38 -1.67
N ALA A 2 -7.33 -7.84 -0.75
CA ALA A 2 -5.87 -8.04 -0.79
C ALA A 2 -5.51 -9.51 -0.46
N PRO A 3 -4.43 -10.08 -1.03
CA PRO A 3 -3.97 -11.41 -0.67
C PRO A 3 -3.64 -11.51 0.83
N PRO A 4 -3.86 -12.68 1.48
CA PRO A 4 -3.45 -12.89 2.87
C PRO A 4 -1.96 -12.55 3.07
N GLY A 5 -1.64 -11.83 4.14
CA GLY A 5 -0.26 -11.41 4.44
C GLY A 5 0.25 -10.21 3.64
N VAL A 6 -0.59 -9.57 2.81
CA VAL A 6 -0.22 -8.37 2.06
C VAL A 6 -0.98 -7.16 2.60
N LEU A 7 -0.23 -6.15 3.04
CA LEU A 7 -0.76 -4.86 3.46
C LEU A 7 -0.51 -3.82 2.36
N TYR A 8 -1.59 -3.18 1.90
CA TYR A 8 -1.50 -2.01 1.03
C TYR A 8 -1.69 -0.73 1.83
N LEU A 9 -0.79 0.23 1.65
CA LEU A 9 -0.88 1.56 2.24
C LEU A 9 -0.97 2.60 1.12
N PHE A 10 -1.93 3.51 1.24
CA PHE A 10 -2.18 4.61 0.32
C PHE A 10 -1.81 5.93 0.99
N GLY A 11 -1.08 6.82 0.31
CA GLY A 11 -0.74 8.12 0.90
C GLY A 11 0.07 9.05 0.01
N ASP A 12 0.55 10.13 0.63
CA ASP A 12 1.31 11.19 -0.03
C ASP A 12 2.75 10.71 -0.39
N PRO A 13 3.12 10.73 -1.68
CA PRO A 13 4.44 10.30 -2.16
C PRO A 13 5.57 11.22 -1.70
N PHE A 14 5.29 12.46 -1.31
CA PHE A 14 6.29 13.43 -0.85
C PHE A 14 6.44 13.49 0.66
N SER A 15 5.62 12.75 1.40
CA SER A 15 5.73 12.64 2.85
C SER A 15 7.12 12.20 3.29
N PHE A 16 7.54 12.63 4.49
CA PHE A 16 8.82 12.21 5.08
C PHE A 16 8.94 10.68 5.13
N ARG A 17 7.83 9.99 5.41
CA ARG A 17 7.75 8.53 5.44
C ARG A 17 8.03 7.92 4.07
N ALA A 18 7.37 8.39 3.02
CA ALA A 18 7.61 7.90 1.67
C ALA A 18 9.06 8.18 1.20
N ARG A 19 9.62 9.34 1.54
CA ARG A 19 11.03 9.67 1.27
C ARG A 19 11.97 8.69 1.98
N ARG A 20 11.74 8.43 3.26
CA ARG A 20 12.50 7.44 4.03
C ARG A 20 12.46 6.07 3.33
N TRP A 21 11.29 5.59 2.94
CA TRP A 21 11.13 4.26 2.34
C TRP A 21 11.81 4.07 0.99
N ARG A 22 12.01 5.16 0.22
CA ARG A 22 12.81 5.10 -1.00
C ARG A 22 14.30 4.86 -0.73
N THR A 23 14.80 5.29 0.43
CA THR A 23 16.20 5.12 0.84
C THR A 23 16.40 3.87 1.69
N ASP A 24 15.46 3.59 2.59
CA ASP A 24 15.43 2.46 3.50
C ASP A 24 14.00 1.89 3.55
N ALA A 25 13.79 0.82 2.77
CA ALA A 25 12.50 0.19 2.61
C ALA A 25 12.07 -0.66 3.82
N TRP A 26 12.93 -0.85 4.83
CA TRP A 26 12.59 -1.69 5.98
C TRP A 26 11.54 -1.01 6.88
N VAL A 27 10.52 -1.77 7.25
CA VAL A 27 9.42 -1.32 8.12
C VAL A 27 9.02 -2.36 9.13
N ARG A 28 8.59 -1.86 10.28
CA ARG A 28 7.85 -2.60 11.29
C ARG A 28 6.47 -1.95 11.43
N VAL A 29 5.42 -2.69 11.13
CA VAL A 29 4.02 -2.22 11.15
C VAL A 29 3.24 -2.99 12.20
N SER A 30 2.71 -2.28 13.19
CA SER A 30 1.76 -2.84 14.15
C SER A 30 0.38 -2.92 13.52
N LEU A 31 -0.30 -4.05 13.69
CA LEU A 31 -1.65 -4.32 13.23
C LEU A 31 -2.54 -4.53 14.48
N PRO A 32 -3.06 -3.45 15.09
CA PRO A 32 -3.71 -3.53 16.41
C PRO A 32 -4.92 -4.44 16.42
N ALA A 33 -5.75 -4.39 15.37
CA ALA A 33 -6.94 -5.22 15.24
C ALA A 33 -6.63 -6.73 15.13
N ALA A 34 -5.41 -7.08 14.71
CA ALA A 34 -4.94 -8.46 14.60
C ALA A 34 -4.01 -8.85 15.77
N GLY A 35 -3.67 -7.93 16.68
CA GLY A 35 -2.66 -8.17 17.72
C GLY A 35 -1.29 -8.58 17.17
N ALA A 36 -0.97 -8.19 15.93
CA ALA A 36 0.18 -8.69 15.20
C ALA A 36 1.20 -7.59 14.86
N MET A 37 2.45 -7.99 14.64
CA MET A 37 3.51 -7.13 14.13
C MET A 37 4.01 -7.69 12.80
N LEU A 38 4.15 -6.82 11.81
CA LEU A 38 4.67 -7.14 10.49
C LEU A 38 6.05 -6.50 10.33
N GLU A 39 7.08 -7.30 10.07
CA GLU A 39 8.42 -6.80 9.75
C GLU A 39 8.77 -7.19 8.33
N SER A 40 8.96 -6.19 7.47
CA SER A 40 9.25 -6.45 6.06
C SER A 40 9.74 -5.22 5.32
N ARG A 41 9.81 -5.33 3.99
CA ARG A 41 10.14 -4.27 3.05
C ARG A 41 8.89 -3.66 2.43
N VAL A 42 8.96 -2.35 2.21
CA VAL A 42 8.00 -1.57 1.43
C VAL A 42 8.35 -1.68 -0.05
N HIS A 43 7.34 -2.00 -0.86
CA HIS A 43 7.40 -2.02 -2.30
C HIS A 43 6.47 -0.94 -2.85
N PHE A 44 6.99 0.03 -3.60
CA PHE A 44 6.15 1.01 -4.29
C PHE A 44 5.50 0.33 -5.48
N VAL A 45 4.16 0.29 -5.48
CA VAL A 45 3.37 -0.33 -6.54
C VAL A 45 3.42 0.58 -7.76
N ARG A 46 3.80 0.02 -8.91
CA ARG A 46 3.79 0.72 -10.19
C ARG A 46 2.44 0.55 -10.88
N ALA A 47 2.16 1.41 -11.86
CA ALA A 47 0.88 1.39 -12.56
C ALA A 47 0.64 0.07 -13.34
N ASP A 48 1.70 -0.57 -13.82
CA ASP A 48 1.68 -1.86 -14.51
C ASP A 48 1.44 -3.06 -13.57
N GLU A 49 1.56 -2.86 -12.26
CA GLU A 49 1.29 -3.87 -11.23
C GLU A 49 -0.15 -3.81 -10.69
N LEU A 50 -0.96 -2.85 -11.16
CA LEU A 50 -2.35 -2.66 -10.72
C LEU A 50 -3.30 -3.64 -11.43
N THR A 51 -3.52 -4.80 -10.80
CA THR A 51 -4.55 -5.74 -11.26
C THR A 51 -5.97 -5.16 -11.07
N PRO A 52 -6.97 -5.62 -11.82
CA PRO A 52 -8.36 -5.19 -11.64
C PRO A 52 -8.84 -5.32 -10.20
N GLU A 53 -8.51 -6.43 -9.53
CA GLU A 53 -8.96 -6.73 -8.16
C GLU A 53 -8.33 -5.80 -7.12
N LEU A 54 -7.08 -5.38 -7.34
CA LEU A 54 -6.42 -4.40 -6.49
C LEU A 54 -7.01 -3.01 -6.70
N VAL A 55 -7.28 -2.64 -7.95
CA VAL A 55 -7.90 -1.36 -8.28
C VAL A 55 -9.28 -1.24 -7.64
N ASP A 56 -10.13 -2.26 -7.78
CA ASP A 56 -11.45 -2.27 -7.17
C ASP A 56 -11.38 -2.18 -5.66
N ALA A 57 -10.48 -2.95 -5.02
CA ALA A 57 -10.28 -2.89 -3.57
C ALA A 57 -9.79 -1.52 -3.09
N VAL A 58 -8.93 -0.86 -3.87
CA VAL A 58 -8.43 0.48 -3.54
C VAL A 58 -9.53 1.53 -3.69
N VAL A 59 -10.28 1.47 -4.79
CA VAL A 59 -11.39 2.40 -5.08
C VAL A 59 -12.50 2.24 -4.05
N GLU A 60 -12.88 1.02 -3.70
CA GLU A 60 -13.89 0.74 -2.67
C GLU A 60 -13.49 1.33 -1.31
N ARG A 61 -12.22 1.18 -0.92
CA ARG A 61 -11.75 1.56 0.42
C ARG A 61 -11.35 3.03 0.54
N TRP A 62 -10.75 3.61 -0.48
CA TRP A 62 -10.17 4.96 -0.45
C TRP A 62 -10.77 5.92 -1.48
N GLY A 63 -11.73 5.49 -2.30
CA GLY A 63 -12.38 6.33 -3.31
C GLY A 63 -12.97 7.62 -2.74
N MET A 64 -13.52 7.57 -1.52
CA MET A 64 -14.07 8.75 -0.84
C MET A 64 -13.00 9.74 -0.33
N TRP A 65 -11.71 9.36 -0.32
CA TRP A 65 -10.60 10.19 0.16
C TRP A 65 -9.92 10.97 -0.97
N GLY A 66 -10.45 10.92 -2.19
CA GLY A 66 -9.91 11.65 -3.33
C GLY A 66 -10.63 11.45 -4.68
N ALA A 67 -11.83 10.86 -4.70
CA ALA A 67 -12.63 10.55 -5.88
C ALA A 67 -11.85 9.84 -7.01
N VAL A 68 -11.10 8.80 -6.66
CA VAL A 68 -10.37 7.98 -7.64
C VAL A 68 -11.27 6.95 -8.30
N THR A 69 -11.51 7.11 -9.60
CA THR A 69 -12.00 6.03 -10.48
C THR A 69 -10.87 5.03 -10.76
N PRO A 70 -11.16 3.83 -11.30
CA PRO A 70 -10.13 2.89 -11.73
C PRO A 70 -9.07 3.51 -12.66
N GLU A 71 -9.48 4.32 -13.63
CA GLU A 71 -8.59 5.03 -14.57
C GLU A 71 -7.81 6.12 -13.85
N GLY A 72 -8.48 6.87 -12.97
CA GLY A 72 -7.87 7.92 -12.16
C GLY A 72 -6.75 7.37 -11.27
N LEU A 73 -7.01 6.25 -10.59
CA LEU A 73 -6.00 5.59 -9.75
C LEU A 73 -4.76 5.19 -10.56
N ARG A 74 -4.94 4.54 -11.72
CA ARG A 74 -3.82 4.13 -12.58
C ARG A 74 -2.97 5.32 -13.00
N ARG A 75 -3.62 6.41 -13.42
CA ARG A 75 -2.94 7.65 -13.78
C ARG A 75 -2.20 8.26 -12.61
N MET A 76 -2.82 8.36 -11.44
CA MET A 76 -2.19 8.96 -10.26
C MET A 76 -0.99 8.16 -9.76
N VAL A 77 -1.01 6.82 -9.87
CA VAL A 77 0.15 5.98 -9.59
C VAL A 77 1.24 6.19 -10.65
N ALA A 78 0.88 6.21 -11.94
CA ALA A 78 1.84 6.40 -13.03
C ALA A 78 2.56 7.76 -12.97
N ASP A 79 1.81 8.81 -12.70
CA ASP A 79 2.31 10.19 -12.59
C ASP A 79 3.01 10.45 -11.23
N GLY A 80 2.99 9.47 -10.32
CA GLY A 80 3.54 9.61 -8.97
C GLY A 80 2.83 10.64 -8.11
N ALA A 81 1.57 10.96 -8.43
CA ALA A 81 0.71 11.87 -7.67
C ALA A 81 0.25 11.25 -6.35
N ILE A 82 0.17 9.92 -6.27
CA ILE A 82 -0.05 9.17 -5.04
C ILE A 82 1.00 8.07 -4.88
N ALA A 83 1.28 7.69 -3.63
CA ALA A 83 2.02 6.48 -3.32
C ALA A 83 1.05 5.39 -2.89
N LEU A 84 0.96 4.33 -3.70
CA LEU A 84 0.45 3.04 -3.27
C LEU A 84 1.66 2.16 -2.97
N VAL A 85 1.74 1.64 -1.75
CA VAL A 85 2.82 0.73 -1.36
C VAL A 85 2.28 -0.58 -0.83
N ARG A 86 3.00 -1.66 -1.11
CA ARG A 86 2.77 -3.02 -0.65
C ARG A 86 3.81 -3.40 0.39
N VAL A 87 3.36 -3.98 1.47
CA VAL A 87 4.20 -4.61 2.49
C VAL A 87 3.75 -6.06 2.60
N GLU A 88 4.62 -6.97 2.20
CA GLU A 88 4.35 -8.40 2.32
C GLU A 88 4.93 -8.89 3.62
N GLY A 89 4.24 -9.72 4.37
CA GLY A 89 4.97 -10.52 5.32
C GLY A 89 4.27 -11.78 5.71
N SER A 90 5.09 -12.70 6.20
CA SER A 90 4.63 -13.79 7.04
C SER A 90 4.17 -13.17 8.35
N SER A 91 2.89 -13.28 8.68
CA SER A 91 2.48 -13.08 10.06
C SER A 91 3.26 -14.08 10.92
N ALA A 92 4.27 -13.62 11.66
CA ALA A 92 4.80 -14.44 12.74
C ALA A 92 3.66 -14.54 13.76
N SER A 93 3.09 -15.73 13.92
CA SER A 93 2.17 -15.98 15.03
C SER A 93 2.87 -15.58 16.33
N PRO A 94 2.22 -14.81 17.22
CA PRO A 94 2.73 -14.65 18.56
C PRO A 94 2.68 -16.03 19.22
N GLY A 95 3.86 -16.55 19.59
CA GLY A 95 3.98 -17.71 20.47
C GLY A 95 3.60 -17.36 21.90
#